data_AF-A0A7S4C774-F1
#
_entry.id   AF-A0A7S4C774-F1
#
_cell.length_a   1.000
_cell.length_b   1.000
_cell.length_c   1.000
_cell.angle_alpha   90.00
_cell.angle_beta   90.00
_cell.angle_gamma   90.00
#
_symmetry.space_group_name_H-M   'P 1'
#
loop_
_entity.id
_entity.type
_entity.pdbx_description
1 polymer ?
#
loop_
_entity_poly.entity_id
_entity_poly.type
_entity_poly.pdbx_seq_one_letter_code
_entity_poly.pdbx_strand_id
1 'polypeptide(L)'
;MGKKGISLDHVHRGEAHEGDTDWTIVRPGLNYVGFCKNQSCPVKNHSVVCNRGHGSHLVNDDVTNDVPKCPKCSTAFALSEICLYQCRAKVVVHGHDSTTDRYEAKGSETIMLGSGGQPKGAKEVRRSGECLVEITTKAVGLDACVVC
;
A
#
# COMPACT_ATOMS: atom_id res chain seq x y z
N MET A 1 -21.12 15.34 -6.08
CA MET A 1 -20.89 13.98 -5.55
C MET A 1 -19.41 13.81 -5.26
N GLY A 2 -19.04 13.63 -3.99
CA GLY A 2 -17.66 13.69 -3.52
C GLY A 2 -16.76 12.60 -4.11
N LYS A 3 -15.61 13.03 -4.64
CA LYS A 3 -14.53 12.20 -5.17
C LYS A 3 -13.66 11.79 -3.99
N LYS A 4 -13.40 10.49 -3.79
CA LYS A 4 -12.56 10.01 -2.68
C LYS A 4 -11.31 9.32 -3.23
N GLY A 5 -10.15 9.94 -2.99
CA GLY A 5 -8.86 9.26 -3.06
C GLY A 5 -8.64 8.40 -1.80
N ILE A 6 -7.47 7.78 -1.69
CA ILE A 6 -7.06 7.13 -0.43
C ILE A 6 -6.90 8.24 0.60
N SER A 7 -7.72 8.19 1.65
CA SER A 7 -7.56 9.06 2.82
C SER A 7 -6.47 8.44 3.70
N LEU A 8 -5.36 9.16 3.85
CA LEU A 8 -4.28 8.80 4.77
C LEU A 8 -4.60 9.18 6.22
N ASP A 9 -5.75 9.80 6.46
CA ASP A 9 -6.22 10.21 7.80
C ASP A 9 -6.54 9.01 8.69
N HIS A 10 -6.70 7.83 8.08
CA HIS A 10 -6.94 6.58 8.77
C HIS A 10 -5.64 5.77 8.81
N VAL A 11 -5.04 5.74 10.00
CA VAL A 11 -3.85 4.95 10.30
C VAL A 11 -4.25 3.87 11.30
N HIS A 12 -4.01 2.61 10.95
CA HIS A 12 -4.22 1.47 11.84
C HIS A 12 -2.93 0.66 11.97
N ARG A 13 -2.66 0.16 13.17
CA ARG A 13 -1.55 -0.77 13.44
C ARG A 13 -2.12 -2.15 13.65
N GLY A 14 -1.52 -3.15 13.00
CA GLY A 14 -1.89 -4.54 13.14
C GLY A 14 -0.66 -5.44 13.12
N GLU A 15 -0.87 -6.74 13.09
CA GLU A 15 0.20 -7.73 12.97
C GLU A 15 0.18 -8.32 11.56
N ALA A 16 1.37 -8.52 10.98
CA ALA A 16 1.52 -9.30 9.77
C ALA A 16 1.12 -10.74 10.07
N HIS A 17 -0.05 -11.11 9.61
CA HIS A 17 -0.41 -12.51 9.49
C HIS A 17 0.39 -13.06 8.31
N GLU A 18 1.34 -13.95 8.61
CA GLU A 18 2.08 -14.67 7.56
C GLU A 18 1.07 -15.36 6.65
N GLY A 19 1.24 -15.15 5.34
CA GLY A 19 0.21 -15.42 4.34
C GLY A 19 -0.11 -16.90 4.25
N ASP A 20 -1.30 -17.27 4.71
CA ASP A 20 -1.93 -18.56 4.43
C ASP A 20 -2.05 -18.83 2.91
N THR A 21 -1.94 -17.78 2.09
CA THR A 21 -2.04 -17.84 0.64
C THR A 21 -1.04 -16.93 -0.04
N ASP A 22 -0.53 -17.33 -1.21
CA ASP A 22 0.51 -16.61 -1.95
C ASP A 22 0.08 -15.24 -2.50
N TRP A 23 -1.22 -14.92 -2.47
CA TRP A 23 -1.75 -13.61 -2.88
C TRP A 23 -1.98 -12.63 -1.73
N THR A 24 -1.79 -13.07 -0.47
CA THR A 24 -1.89 -12.22 0.72
C THR A 24 -0.55 -12.00 1.42
N ILE A 25 0.54 -12.55 0.89
CA ILE A 25 1.89 -12.39 1.47
C ILE A 25 2.30 -10.91 1.43
N VAL A 26 2.53 -10.36 2.62
CA VAL A 26 3.14 -9.05 2.85
C VAL A 26 4.65 -9.22 2.99
N ARG A 27 5.44 -8.44 2.25
CA ARG A 27 6.91 -8.44 2.31
C ARG A 27 7.44 -7.14 2.90
N PRO A 28 8.68 -7.14 3.43
CA PRO A 28 9.27 -5.92 3.99
C PRO A 28 9.27 -4.75 3.00
N GLY A 29 8.88 -3.56 3.47
CA GLY A 29 8.77 -2.34 2.71
C GLY A 29 7.32 -1.88 2.50
N LEU A 30 7.09 -1.25 1.34
CA LEU A 30 5.80 -0.76 0.90
C LEU A 30 5.00 -1.87 0.20
N ASN A 31 3.74 -2.01 0.58
CA ASN A 31 2.81 -2.95 -0.01
C ASN A 31 1.49 -2.27 -0.35
N TYR A 32 0.91 -2.65 -1.48
CA TYR A 32 -0.38 -2.20 -1.96
C TYR A 32 -1.42 -3.27 -1.72
N VAL A 33 -2.52 -2.91 -1.06
CA VAL A 33 -3.61 -3.81 -0.73
C VAL A 33 -4.87 -3.39 -1.48
N GLY A 34 -5.55 -4.34 -2.09
CA GLY A 34 -6.78 -4.08 -2.84
C GLY A 34 -7.52 -5.35 -3.20
N PHE A 35 -8.44 -5.26 -4.16
CA PHE A 35 -9.29 -6.38 -4.56
C PHE A 35 -9.16 -6.66 -6.06
N CYS A 36 -8.96 -7.92 -6.43
CA CYS A 36 -8.88 -8.32 -7.82
C CYS A 36 -10.22 -8.05 -8.55
N LYS A 37 -10.17 -7.30 -9.66
CA LYS A 37 -11.35 -6.95 -10.47
C LYS A 37 -11.68 -7.99 -11.55
N ASN A 38 -10.74 -8.86 -11.87
CA ASN A 38 -10.91 -9.88 -12.91
C ASN A 38 -11.96 -10.90 -12.45
N GLN A 39 -13.07 -10.97 -13.18
CA GLN A 39 -14.22 -11.81 -12.84
C GLN A 39 -13.91 -13.31 -12.95
N SER A 40 -12.87 -13.68 -13.69
CA SER A 40 -12.42 -15.06 -13.90
C SER A 40 -11.26 -15.44 -12.97
N CYS A 41 -10.76 -14.52 -12.14
CA CYS A 41 -9.66 -14.80 -11.23
C CYS A 41 -10.15 -15.63 -10.02
N PRO A 42 -9.43 -16.69 -9.61
CA PRO A 42 -9.81 -17.51 -8.45
C PRO A 42 -9.85 -16.72 -7.14
N VAL A 43 -9.17 -15.58 -7.07
CA VAL A 43 -9.12 -14.69 -5.89
C VAL A 43 -9.95 -13.43 -6.07
N LYS A 44 -10.91 -13.45 -7.01
CA LYS A 44 -11.88 -12.38 -7.17
C LYS A 44 -12.60 -12.11 -5.85
N ASN A 45 -12.81 -10.83 -5.53
CA ASN A 45 -13.42 -10.36 -4.27
C ASN A 45 -12.64 -10.68 -2.99
N HIS A 46 -11.48 -11.35 -3.07
CA HIS A 46 -10.54 -11.48 -1.96
C HIS A 46 -9.55 -10.32 -1.97
N SER A 47 -9.04 -10.00 -0.78
CA SER A 47 -7.93 -9.05 -0.65
C SER A 47 -6.67 -9.65 -1.29
N VAL A 48 -5.93 -8.83 -2.01
CA VAL A 48 -4.66 -9.19 -2.65
C VAL A 48 -3.60 -8.15 -2.31
N VAL A 49 -2.36 -8.62 -2.19
CA VAL A 49 -1.19 -7.80 -1.86
C VAL A 49 -0.26 -7.71 -3.05
N CYS A 50 0.08 -6.49 -3.47
CA CYS A 50 1.15 -6.21 -4.42
C CYS A 50 2.34 -5.61 -3.67
N ASN A 51 3.43 -6.37 -3.61
CA ASN A 51 4.64 -6.00 -2.88
C ASN A 51 5.50 -5.03 -3.72
N ARG A 52 5.69 -3.79 -3.27
CA ARG A 52 6.62 -2.83 -3.93
C ARG A 52 8.00 -2.81 -3.33
N GLY A 53 8.12 -3.17 -2.05
CA GLY A 53 9.39 -3.27 -1.35
C GLY A 53 9.91 -1.91 -0.87
N HIS A 54 11.23 -1.81 -0.75
CA HIS A 54 11.89 -0.58 -0.30
C HIS A 54 12.18 0.37 -1.46
N GLY A 55 12.07 1.68 -1.23
CA GLY A 55 12.34 2.68 -2.26
C GLY A 55 11.58 3.98 -2.02
N SER A 56 11.63 4.89 -3.00
CA SER A 56 10.70 6.02 -3.07
C SER A 56 9.65 5.76 -4.14
N HIS A 57 8.39 5.89 -3.77
CA HIS A 57 7.25 5.59 -4.64
C HIS A 57 6.27 6.76 -4.63
N LEU A 58 5.96 7.26 -5.82
CA LEU A 58 4.87 8.21 -6.02
C LEU A 58 3.58 7.41 -6.23
N VAL A 59 2.77 7.28 -5.19
CA VAL A 59 1.60 6.37 -5.17
C VAL A 59 0.64 6.68 -6.31
N ASN A 60 0.44 7.96 -6.60
CA ASN A 60 -0.44 8.41 -7.68
C ASN A 60 0.08 7.96 -9.06
N ASP A 61 1.39 7.94 -9.27
CA ASP A 61 2.02 7.52 -10.51
C ASP A 61 1.98 5.99 -10.64
N ASP A 62 2.28 5.26 -9.56
CA ASP A 62 2.15 3.80 -9.52
C ASP A 62 0.71 3.36 -9.85
N VAL A 63 -0.32 4.02 -9.30
CA VAL A 63 -1.73 3.73 -9.62
C VAL A 63 -2.06 4.10 -11.08
N THR A 64 -1.55 5.22 -11.59
CA THR A 64 -1.83 5.67 -12.98
C THR A 64 -1.19 4.74 -14.01
N ASN A 65 -0.06 4.13 -13.68
CA ASN A 65 0.66 3.19 -14.54
C ASN A 65 0.29 1.71 -14.26
N ASP A 66 -0.86 1.45 -13.62
CA ASP A 66 -1.37 0.10 -13.34
C ASP A 66 -0.36 -0.79 -12.60
N VAL A 67 0.48 -0.23 -11.72
CA VAL A 67 1.48 -0.97 -10.94
C VAL A 67 0.83 -1.94 -9.95
N PRO A 68 -0.24 -1.59 -9.20
CA PRO A 68 -0.92 -2.53 -8.29
C PRO A 68 -1.61 -3.65 -9.08
N LYS A 69 -0.94 -4.82 -9.20
CA LYS A 69 -1.42 -5.98 -9.95
C LYS A 69 -1.68 -7.17 -9.05
N CYS A 70 -2.75 -7.90 -9.35
CA CYS A 70 -3.10 -9.13 -8.65
C CYS A 70 -2.00 -10.18 -8.87
N PRO A 71 -1.40 -10.76 -7.81
CA PRO A 71 -0.35 -11.78 -7.93
C PRO A 71 -0.78 -13.02 -8.72
N LYS A 72 -2.09 -13.33 -8.75
CA LYS A 72 -2.62 -14.53 -9.41
C LYS A 72 -2.90 -14.39 -10.89
N CYS A 73 -3.40 -13.23 -11.32
CA CYS A 73 -3.83 -13.04 -12.72
C CYS A 73 -3.19 -11.83 -13.41
N SER A 74 -2.30 -11.11 -12.72
CA SER A 74 -1.62 -9.90 -13.19
C SER A 74 -2.54 -8.75 -13.61
N THR A 75 -3.86 -8.88 -13.45
CA THR A 75 -4.80 -7.79 -13.70
C THR A 75 -4.62 -6.69 -12.65
N ALA A 76 -4.59 -5.44 -13.10
CA ALA A 76 -4.52 -4.29 -12.22
C ALA A 76 -5.74 -4.24 -11.27
N PHE A 77 -5.51 -3.84 -10.03
CA PHE A 77 -6.57 -3.67 -9.03
C PHE A 77 -6.65 -2.22 -8.53
N ALA A 78 -7.81 -1.86 -7.98
CA ALA A 78 -7.95 -0.58 -7.30
C ALA A 78 -7.28 -0.66 -5.92
N LEU A 79 -6.33 0.23 -5.67
CA LEU A 79 -5.67 0.36 -4.38
C LEU A 79 -6.71 0.78 -3.32
N SER A 80 -6.81 -0.02 -2.26
CA SER A 80 -7.69 0.22 -1.11
C SER A 80 -6.90 0.79 0.05
N GLU A 81 -5.75 0.16 0.35
CA GLU A 81 -4.91 0.50 1.49
C GLU A 81 -3.42 0.35 1.13
N ILE A 82 -2.59 1.05 1.87
CA ILE A 82 -1.14 0.93 1.85
C ILE A 82 -0.72 0.22 3.13
N CYS A 83 0.05 -0.86 3.00
CA CYS A 83 0.60 -1.60 4.12
C CYS A 83 2.11 -1.39 4.19
N LEU A 84 2.59 -0.90 5.34
CA LEU A 84 4.01 -0.75 5.65
C LEU A 84 4.42 -1.87 6.60
N TYR A 85 5.44 -2.63 6.24
CA TYR A 85 5.88 -3.79 7.01
C TYR A 85 7.41 -3.81 7.15
N GLN A 86 7.93 -4.02 8.36
CA GLN A 86 9.38 -4.08 8.64
C GLN A 86 10.20 -2.92 8.05
N CYS A 87 9.65 -1.71 8.06
CA CYS A 87 10.26 -0.55 7.44
C CYS A 87 10.06 0.75 8.22
N ARG A 88 10.98 1.70 8.03
CA ARG A 88 10.81 3.12 8.33
C ARG A 88 10.26 3.80 7.09
N ALA A 89 9.11 4.44 7.20
CA ALA A 89 8.48 5.16 6.11
C ALA A 89 8.45 6.67 6.39
N LYS A 90 8.77 7.47 5.38
CA LYS A 90 8.46 8.89 5.31
C LYS A 90 7.35 9.05 4.28
N VAL A 91 6.20 9.55 4.70
CA VAL A 91 5.05 9.83 3.84
C VAL A 91 4.96 11.34 3.65
N VAL A 92 4.96 11.80 2.41
CA VAL A 92 4.82 13.22 2.05
C VAL A 92 3.57 13.37 1.20
N VAL A 93 2.65 14.21 1.67
CA VAL A 93 1.45 14.58 0.92
C VAL A 93 1.66 16.00 0.40
N HIS A 94 1.93 16.11 -0.90
CA HIS A 94 2.14 17.38 -1.58
C HIS A 94 0.80 17.93 -2.04
N GLY A 95 0.28 18.98 -1.41
CA GLY A 95 -0.89 19.74 -1.84
C GLY A 95 -0.64 21.24 -1.78
N HIS A 96 -1.68 22.04 -1.50
CA HIS A 96 -1.51 23.47 -1.18
C HIS A 96 -0.58 23.66 0.03
N ASP A 97 -0.79 22.84 1.06
CA ASP A 97 0.11 22.71 2.19
C ASP A 97 0.72 21.31 2.15
N SER A 98 2.05 21.22 2.21
CA SER A 98 2.73 19.94 2.25
C SER A 98 2.78 19.41 3.68
N THR A 99 2.28 18.19 3.89
CA THR A 99 2.42 17.48 5.17
C THR A 99 3.47 16.37 5.06
N THR A 100 4.12 16.06 6.18
CA THR A 100 5.10 14.98 6.24
C THR A 100 4.90 14.19 7.53
N ASP A 101 4.59 12.91 7.36
CA ASP A 101 4.44 11.95 8.44
C ASP A 101 5.56 10.92 8.41
N ARG A 102 5.91 10.38 9.58
CA ARG A 102 6.92 9.33 9.71
C ARG A 102 6.33 8.15 10.47
N TYR A 103 6.54 6.97 9.92
CA TYR A 103 6.07 5.71 10.47
C TYR A 103 7.24 4.73 10.59
N GLU A 104 7.17 3.86 11.59
CA GLU A 104 8.14 2.79 11.77
C GLU A 104 7.38 1.54 12.21
N ALA A 105 7.54 0.46 11.44
CA ALA A 105 6.95 -0.85 11.68
C ALA A 105 8.07 -1.86 11.93
N LYS A 106 8.10 -2.51 13.10
CA LYS A 106 9.17 -3.46 13.50
C LYS A 106 8.64 -4.87 13.75
N GLY A 107 9.51 -5.88 13.61
CA GLY A 107 9.15 -7.26 13.94
C GLY A 107 7.97 -7.76 13.09
N SER A 108 6.89 -8.19 13.73
CA SER A 108 5.63 -8.59 13.08
C SER A 108 4.66 -7.43 12.86
N GLU A 109 4.99 -6.19 13.22
CA GLU A 109 4.07 -5.07 13.09
C GLU A 109 3.83 -4.63 11.65
N THR A 110 2.58 -4.30 11.33
CA THR A 110 2.17 -3.62 10.10
C THR A 110 1.50 -2.28 10.40
N ILE A 111 1.68 -1.31 9.51
CA ILE A 111 0.97 -0.03 9.55
C ILE A 111 0.16 0.09 8.27
N MET A 112 -1.16 0.17 8.43
CA MET A 112 -2.14 0.32 7.36
C MET A 112 -2.52 1.80 7.22
N LEU A 113 -2.39 2.35 6.02
CA LEU A 113 -2.83 3.69 5.65
C LEU A 113 -3.95 3.57 4.61
N GLY A 114 -5.13 4.11 4.88
CA GLY A 114 -6.24 4.06 3.95
C GLY A 114 -7.57 3.70 4.60
N SER A 115 -8.62 3.66 3.78
CA SER A 115 -9.97 3.37 4.25
C SER A 115 -10.12 1.86 4.50
N GLY A 116 -10.00 1.43 5.77
CA GLY A 116 -10.04 0.03 6.20
C GLY A 116 -11.38 -0.69 6.03
N GLY A 117 -11.88 -0.80 4.79
CA GLY A 117 -13.08 -1.56 4.49
C GLY A 117 -13.17 -1.97 3.02
N GLN A 118 -13.83 -3.11 2.78
CA GLN A 118 -14.28 -3.48 1.43
C GLN A 118 -15.09 -2.30 0.86
N PRO A 119 -14.66 -1.69 -0.25
CA PRO A 119 -15.49 -0.70 -0.89
C PRO A 119 -16.71 -1.41 -1.48
N LYS A 120 -17.85 -1.35 -0.79
CA LYS A 120 -19.17 -1.65 -1.36
C LYS A 120 -19.39 -0.67 -2.52
N GLY A 121 -18.93 -1.08 -3.71
CA GLY A 121 -18.87 -0.25 -4.91
C GLY A 121 -17.57 0.53 -5.09
N ALA A 122 -16.40 -0.16 -5.04
CA ALA A 122 -15.07 0.37 -5.36
C ALA A 122 -15.05 1.13 -6.69
N LYS A 123 -15.39 2.41 -6.63
CA LYS A 123 -15.16 3.32 -7.74
C LYS A 123 -13.66 3.52 -7.81
N GLU A 124 -13.16 3.26 -9.01
CA GLU A 124 -11.81 3.47 -9.48
C GLU A 124 -11.16 4.70 -8.82
N VAL A 125 -9.95 4.52 -8.29
CA VAL A 125 -9.10 5.62 -7.84
C VAL A 125 -8.79 6.46 -9.07
N ARG A 126 -9.56 7.53 -9.28
CA ARG A 126 -9.27 8.56 -10.27
C ARG A 126 -9.15 9.89 -9.55
N ARG A 127 -7.93 10.43 -9.61
CA ARG A 127 -7.48 11.79 -9.22
C ARG A 127 -8.28 12.42 -8.08
N SER A 128 -7.78 12.27 -6.86
CA SER A 128 -7.75 13.44 -5.97
C SER A 128 -6.90 14.48 -6.69
N GLY A 129 -7.54 15.52 -7.21
CA GLY A 129 -6.93 16.47 -8.13
C GLY A 129 -5.93 17.43 -7.50
N GLU A 130 -5.55 17.28 -6.22
CA GLU A 130 -4.75 18.30 -5.55
C GLU A 130 -3.63 17.75 -4.66
N CYS A 131 -3.58 16.44 -4.37
CA CYS A 131 -2.55 15.89 -3.49
C CYS A 131 -1.75 14.73 -4.11
N LEU A 132 -0.43 14.90 -4.25
CA LEU A 132 0.51 13.85 -4.62
C LEU A 132 1.04 13.18 -3.35
N VAL A 133 1.03 11.84 -3.31
CA VAL A 133 1.53 11.08 -2.17
C VAL A 133 2.83 10.39 -2.55
N GLU A 134 3.92 10.81 -1.91
CA GLU A 134 5.22 10.16 -2.00
C GLU A 134 5.48 9.36 -0.71
N ILE A 135 5.91 8.10 -0.86
CA ILE A 135 6.29 7.26 0.25
C ILE A 135 7.71 6.75 0.03
N THR A 136 8.60 7.12 0.93
CA THR A 136 9.97 6.61 0.96
C THR A 136 10.11 5.61 2.11
N THR A 137 10.46 4.36 1.81
CA THR A 137 10.66 3.29 2.79
C THR A 137 12.13 2.85 2.86
N LYS A 138 12.60 2.54 4.08
CA LYS A 138 13.91 1.93 4.35
C LYS A 138 13.73 0.75 5.30
N ALA A 139 14.56 -0.28 5.18
CA ALA A 139 14.51 -1.43 6.07
C ALA A 139 14.74 -1.02 7.54
N VAL A 140 14.05 -1.68 8.46
CA VAL A 140 14.37 -1.64 9.89
C VAL A 140 15.38 -2.75 10.18
N GLY A 141 16.46 -2.43 10.90
CA GLY A 141 17.41 -3.46 11.37
C GLY A 141 18.50 -3.89 10.39
N LEU A 142 18.70 -3.17 9.27
CA LEU A 142 19.99 -3.18 8.56
C LEU A 142 20.93 -2.13 9.19
N ASP A 143 21.11 -2.18 10.51
CA ASP A 143 22.33 -1.63 11.09
C ASP A 143 23.44 -2.60 10.70
N ALA A 144 24.08 -2.29 9.58
CA ALA A 144 25.32 -2.84 9.07
C ALA A 144 25.74 -4.22 9.65
N CYS A 145 25.36 -5.30 8.99
CA CYS A 145 26.31 -6.41 8.88
C CYS A 145 27.49 -5.90 8.04
N VAL A 146 28.38 -5.12 8.66
CA VAL A 146 29.79 -5.09 8.27
C VAL A 146 30.27 -6.50 8.61
N VAL A 147 30.22 -7.38 7.62
CA VAL A 147 31.03 -8.59 7.64
C VAL A 147 32.46 -8.10 7.42
N CYS A 148 33.19 -7.90 8.52
CA CYS A 148 34.63 -7.77 8.51
C CYS A 148 35.26 -9.09 8.06
#